data_AF-A0A2A4J3M5-F1
#
_entry.id   AF-A0A2A4J3M5-F1
#
_cell.length_a   1.000
_cell.length_b   1.000
_cell.length_c   1.000
_cell.angle_alpha   90.00
_cell.angle_beta   90.00
_cell.angle_gamma   90.00
#
_symmetry.space_group_name_H-M   'P 1'
#
loop_
_entity.id
_entity.type
_entity.pdbx_description
1 polymer ?
#
loop_
_entity_poly.entity_id
_entity_poly.type
_entity_poly.pdbx_seq_one_letter_code
_entity_poly.pdbx_strand_id
1 'polypeptide(L)'
;EGSREWRYHGADSIRRLGELVSVYQDTLIDDRHHLTIGKRLMMADRMGCPYIIVVGKASLESPRRYEVYCGDVTAPRLLTDAELLALLDGERVLHAAVSNKE
;
A
#
# COMPACT_ATOMS: atom_id res chain seq x y z
N GLU A 1 14.64 9.72 12.63
CA GLU A 1 15.34 9.69 11.33
C GLU A 1 15.12 8.29 10.74
N GLY A 2 14.64 8.17 9.49
CA GLY A 2 14.12 6.92 8.93
C GLY A 2 15.11 5.75 8.93
N SER A 3 14.61 4.51 8.95
CA SER A 3 15.46 3.31 8.97
C SER A 3 16.40 3.31 7.76
N ARG A 4 17.71 3.26 8.03
CA ARG A 4 18.78 3.21 7.01
C ARG A 4 18.77 1.90 6.22
N GLU A 5 18.06 0.88 6.70
CA GLU A 5 17.98 -0.47 6.11
C GLU A 5 17.30 -0.46 4.72
N TRP A 6 16.45 0.53 4.46
CA TRP A 6 15.68 0.62 3.21
C TRP A 6 16.54 0.96 1.98
N ARG A 7 17.70 1.61 2.19
CA ARG A 7 18.63 2.00 1.10
C ARG A 7 19.27 0.80 0.39
N TYR A 8 19.31 -0.36 1.03
CA TYR A 8 20.03 -1.53 0.52
C TYR A 8 19.12 -2.71 0.18
N HIS A 9 17.94 -2.82 0.81
CA HIS A 9 17.09 -4.01 0.66
C HIS A 9 15.63 -3.70 0.26
N GLY A 10 15.17 -2.44 0.40
CA GLY A 10 13.76 -2.10 0.19
C GLY A 10 13.39 -1.77 -1.25
N ALA A 11 14.31 -1.18 -2.03
CA ALA A 11 14.07 -0.59 -3.35
C ALA A 11 13.30 -1.52 -4.31
N ASP A 12 13.75 -2.77 -4.41
CA ASP A 12 13.16 -3.75 -5.33
C ASP A 12 11.79 -4.24 -4.86
N SER A 13 11.60 -4.40 -3.54
CA SER A 13 10.30 -4.76 -2.97
C SER A 13 9.24 -3.70 -3.25
N ILE A 14 9.59 -2.41 -3.20
CA ILE A 14 8.64 -1.32 -3.49
C ILE A 14 8.33 -1.25 -4.97
N ARG A 15 9.35 -1.35 -5.83
CA ARG A 15 9.16 -1.30 -7.28
C ARG A 15 8.28 -2.46 -7.74
N ARG A 16 8.62 -3.67 -7.32
CA ARG A 16 7.80 -4.87 -7.59
C ARG A 16 6.37 -4.69 -7.11
N LEU A 17 6.19 -4.22 -5.87
CA LEU A 17 4.85 -4.03 -5.32
C LEU A 17 4.09 -2.94 -6.09
N GLY A 18 4.75 -1.82 -6.42
CA GLY A 18 4.16 -0.76 -7.23
C GLY A 18 3.71 -1.26 -8.60
N GLU A 19 4.55 -2.02 -9.29
CA GLU A 19 4.19 -2.69 -10.55
C GLU A 19 2.98 -3.61 -10.38
N LEU A 20 3.00 -4.46 -9.34
CA LEU A 20 1.93 -5.41 -9.04
C LEU A 20 0.58 -4.73 -8.71
N VAL A 21 0.60 -3.61 -8.00
CA VAL A 21 -0.61 -2.89 -7.56
C VAL A 21 -1.13 -1.97 -8.67
N SER A 22 -0.24 -1.43 -9.51
CA SER A 22 -0.58 -0.46 -10.56
C SER A 22 -1.53 -0.99 -11.63
N VAL A 23 -1.62 -2.31 -11.81
CA VAL A 23 -2.58 -2.94 -12.74
C VAL A 23 -4.01 -2.94 -12.19
N TYR A 24 -4.18 -2.72 -10.88
CA TYR A 24 -5.49 -2.69 -10.23
C TYR A 24 -5.97 -1.27 -9.96
N GLN A 25 -5.08 -0.34 -9.59
CA GLN A 25 -5.40 1.02 -9.14
C GLN A 25 -4.29 2.02 -9.49
N ASP A 26 -4.65 3.29 -9.67
CA ASP A 26 -3.69 4.38 -9.77
C ASP A 26 -2.82 4.44 -8.50
N THR A 27 -1.50 4.38 -8.69
CA THR A 27 -0.55 4.15 -7.60
C THR A 27 0.43 5.29 -7.45
N LEU A 28 0.58 5.80 -6.22
CA LEU A 28 1.60 6.79 -5.83
C LEU A 28 2.65 6.14 -4.95
N ILE A 29 3.93 6.35 -5.28
CA ILE A 29 5.06 5.88 -4.47
C ILE A 29 5.59 7.05 -3.64
N ASP A 30 5.54 6.94 -2.31
CA ASP A 30 6.12 7.92 -1.39
C ASP A 30 7.47 7.42 -0.84
N ASP A 31 8.56 7.85 -1.48
CA ASP A 31 9.93 7.55 -1.10
C ASP A 31 10.59 8.70 -0.31
N ARG A 32 9.81 9.62 0.27
CA ARG A 32 10.37 10.79 0.98
C ARG A 32 11.00 10.36 2.31
N HIS A 33 12.31 10.51 2.43
CA HIS A 33 13.05 10.07 3.63
C HIS A 33 13.14 11.13 4.74
N HIS A 34 12.81 12.39 4.45
CA HIS A 34 12.85 13.50 5.41
C HIS A 34 11.60 13.59 6.30
N LEU A 35 10.60 12.72 6.08
CA LEU A 35 9.36 12.65 6.85
C LEU A 35 9.31 11.34 7.65
N THR A 36 8.71 11.40 8.84
CA THR A 36 8.39 10.19 9.60
C THR A 36 7.27 9.41 8.90
N ILE A 37 7.17 8.11 9.16
CA ILE A 37 6.10 7.28 8.58
C ILE A 37 4.71 7.83 8.94
N GLY A 38 4.50 8.25 10.20
CA GLY A 38 3.24 8.84 10.64
C GLY A 38 2.88 10.12 9.88
N LYS A 39 3.86 10.98 9.56
CA LYS A 39 3.60 12.20 8.78
C LYS A 39 3.23 11.87 7.33
N ARG A 40 3.85 10.86 6.72
CA ARG A 40 3.48 10.38 5.38
C ARG A 40 2.08 9.77 5.36
N LEU A 41 1.74 8.93 6.35
CA LEU A 41 0.39 8.38 6.52
C LEU A 41 -0.66 9.49 6.63
N MET A 42 -0.46 10.47 7.52
CA MET A 42 -1.36 11.62 7.68
C MET A 42 -1.55 12.40 6.37
N MET A 43 -0.48 12.56 5.57
CA MET A 43 -0.58 13.24 4.28
C MET A 43 -1.34 12.42 3.24
N ALA A 44 -1.12 11.10 3.18
CA ALA A 44 -1.83 10.21 2.28
C ALA A 44 -3.33 10.13 2.61
N ASP A 45 -3.66 10.03 3.89
CA ASP A 45 -5.03 10.12 4.40
C ASP A 45 -5.70 11.44 3.99
N ARG A 46 -5.02 12.57 4.22
CA ARG A 46 -5.53 13.90 3.83
C ARG A 46 -5.66 14.10 2.32
N MET A 47 -4.91 13.37 1.51
CA MET A 47 -5.07 13.36 0.05
C MET A 47 -6.27 12.52 -0.40
N GLY A 48 -6.88 11.74 0.49
CA GLY A 48 -7.97 10.83 0.17
C GLY A 48 -7.51 9.55 -0.51
N CYS A 49 -6.28 9.09 -0.25
CA CYS A 49 -5.83 7.81 -0.77
C CYS A 49 -6.67 6.67 -0.15
N PRO A 50 -7.42 5.89 -0.96
CA PRO A 50 -8.32 4.86 -0.43
C PRO A 50 -7.57 3.70 0.23
N TYR A 51 -6.33 3.46 -0.21
CA TYR A 51 -5.41 2.49 0.36
C TYR A 51 -4.06 3.14 0.60
N ILE A 52 -3.48 2.89 1.77
CA ILE A 52 -2.11 3.24 2.08
C ILE A 52 -1.37 1.96 2.45
N ILE A 53 -0.41 1.57 1.60
CA ILE A 53 0.35 0.33 1.77
C ILE A 53 1.76 0.69 2.25
N VAL A 54 2.09 0.25 3.46
CA VAL A 54 3.40 0.50 4.08
C VAL A 54 4.29 -0.73 3.90
N VAL A 55 5.39 -0.53 3.18
CA VAL A 55 6.42 -1.55 2.92
C VAL A 55 7.50 -1.50 4.00
N GLY A 56 7.26 -2.24 5.08
CA GLY A 56 8.18 -2.39 6.21
C GLY A 56 9.12 -3.59 6.08
N LYS A 57 9.81 -3.94 7.17
CA LYS A 57 10.76 -5.06 7.21
C LYS A 57 10.12 -6.41 6.88
N ALA A 58 8.85 -6.60 7.24
CA ALA A 58 8.09 -7.82 6.94
C ALA A 58 7.91 -8.10 5.44
N SER A 59 8.15 -7.11 4.57
CA SER A 59 8.19 -7.30 3.12
C SER A 59 9.41 -8.08 2.63
N LEU A 60 10.44 -8.24 3.47
CA LEU A 60 11.65 -9.01 3.18
C LEU A 60 11.52 -10.48 3.63
N GLU A 61 10.44 -10.82 4.33
CA GLU A 61 10.16 -12.16 4.82
C GLU A 61 9.50 -13.04 3.75
N SER A 62 9.40 -14.34 4.05
CA SER A 62 8.66 -15.31 3.23
C SER A 62 7.63 -16.03 4.10
N PRO A 63 6.32 -15.76 3.94
CA PRO A 63 5.71 -14.87 2.95
C PRO A 63 5.92 -13.38 3.25
N ARG A 64 5.98 -12.56 2.20
CA ARG A 64 6.06 -11.09 2.31
C ARG A 64 4.76 -10.56 2.90
N ARG A 65 4.87 -9.58 3.80
CA ARG A 65 3.72 -8.93 4.43
C ARG A 65 3.82 -7.42 4.41
N TYR A 66 2.67 -6.76 4.28
CA TYR A 66 2.53 -5.32 4.19
C TYR A 66 1.46 -4.83 5.16
N GLU A 67 1.68 -3.67 5.74
CA GLU A 67 0.68 -2.98 6.55
C GLU A 67 -0.22 -2.18 5.60
N VAL A 68 -1.51 -2.50 5.58
CA VAL A 68 -2.50 -1.89 4.70
C VAL A 68 -3.50 -1.13 5.54
N TYR A 69 -3.55 0.18 5.32
CA TYR A 69 -4.56 1.08 5.88
C TYR A 69 -5.63 1.32 4.81
N CYS A 70 -6.90 1.14 5.16
CA CYS A 70 -8.04 1.37 4.28
C CYS A 70 -9.27 1.74 5.10
N GLY A 71 -10.06 2.70 4.61
CA GLY A 71 -11.22 3.25 5.33
C GLY A 71 -10.83 3.89 6.67
N ASP A 72 -11.81 4.03 7.57
CA ASP A 72 -11.63 4.70 8.87
C ASP A 72 -10.98 3.82 9.95
N VAL A 73 -10.32 2.72 9.55
CA VAL A 73 -9.75 1.76 10.49
C VAL A 73 -8.44 2.31 11.06
N THR A 74 -8.38 2.44 12.38
CA THR A 74 -7.23 3.01 13.10
C THR A 74 -6.01 2.08 13.13
N ALA A 75 -6.21 0.78 12.90
CA ALA A 75 -5.17 -0.24 12.90
C ALA A 75 -4.94 -0.81 11.49
N PRO A 76 -3.68 -0.98 11.03
CA PRO A 76 -3.41 -1.58 9.74
C PRO A 76 -3.72 -3.07 9.74
N ARG A 77 -4.14 -3.58 8.59
CA ARG A 77 -4.21 -5.02 8.31
C ARG A 77 -2.85 -5.47 7.80
N LEU A 78 -2.33 -6.56 8.36
CA LEU A 78 -1.10 -7.17 7.85
C LEU A 78 -1.46 -8.21 6.78
N LEU A 79 -1.20 -7.89 5.51
CA LEU A 79 -1.61 -8.70 4.37
C LEU A 79 -0.41 -9.25 3.58
N THR A 80 -0.56 -10.46 3.06
CA THR A 80 0.35 -11.07 2.07
C THR A 80 0.10 -10.51 0.67
N ASP A 81 0.99 -10.82 -0.28
CA ASP A 81 0.78 -10.50 -1.71
C ASP A 81 -0.62 -10.96 -2.19
N ALA A 82 -1.01 -12.22 -1.90
CA ALA A 82 -2.27 -12.78 -2.38
C ALA A 82 -3.50 -12.08 -1.77
N GLU A 83 -3.46 -11.80 -0.46
CA GLU A 83 -4.57 -11.13 0.25
C GLU A 83 -4.73 -9.67 -0.19
N LEU A 84 -3.61 -8.98 -0.42
CA LEU A 84 -3.62 -7.61 -0.95
C LEU A 84 -4.25 -7.56 -2.35
N LEU A 85 -3.86 -8.47 -3.25
CA LEU A 85 -4.42 -8.51 -4.60
C LEU A 85 -5.92 -8.83 -4.59
N ALA A 86 -6.35 -9.77 -3.74
CA ALA A 86 -7.77 -10.09 -3.59
C ALA A 86 -8.59 -8.90 -3.07
N LEU A 87 -8.04 -8.11 -2.14
CA LEU A 87 -8.66 -6.88 -1.66
C LEU A 87 -8.86 -5.87 -2.80
N LEU A 88 -7.81 -5.63 -3.60
CA LEU A 88 -7.85 -4.64 -4.69
C LEU A 88 -8.74 -5.08 -5.86
N ASP A 89 -8.80 -6.38 -6.16
CA ASP A 89 -9.65 -6.90 -7.22
C ASP A 89 -11.13 -6.89 -6.84
N GLY A 90 -11.47 -7.22 -5.59
CA GLY A 90 -12.85 -7.18 -5.10
C GLY A 90 -13.50 -5.80 -5.24
N GLU A 91 -12.73 -4.74 -5.02
CA GLU A 91 -13.19 -3.34 -5.12
C GLU A 91 -13.38 -2.92 -6.57
N ARG A 92 -12.54 -3.42 -7.48
CA ARG A 92 -12.69 -3.20 -8.92
C ARG A 92 -14.02 -3.76 -9.42
N VAL A 93 -14.43 -4.92 -8.91
CA VAL A 93 -15.73 -5.53 -9.22
C VAL A 93 -16.88 -4.71 -8.66
N LEU A 94 -16.78 -4.21 -7.42
CA LEU A 94 -17.82 -3.38 -6.81
C LEU A 94 -18.01 -2.07 -7.57
N HIS A 95 -16.92 -1.35 -7.89
CA HIS A 95 -16.99 -0.11 -8.67
C HIS A 95 -17.57 -0.33 -10.07
N ALA A 96 -17.16 -1.40 -10.78
CA ALA A 96 -17.73 -1.73 -12.09
C ALA A 96 -19.23 -2.08 -12.02
N ALA A 97 -19.65 -2.77 -10.95
CA ALA A 97 -21.06 -3.11 -10.74
C ALA A 97 -21.94 -1.89 -10.40
N VAL A 98 -21.38 -0.86 -9.78
CA VAL A 98 -22.06 0.42 -9.50
C VAL A 98 -22.14 1.27 -10.77
N SER A 99 -21.05 1.40 -11.54
CA SER A 99 -21.05 2.17 -12.79
C SER A 99 -21.98 1.61 -13.88
N ASN A 100 -22.24 0.29 -13.90
CA ASN A 100 -23.14 -0.33 -14.88
C ASN A 100 -24.64 -0.22 -14.50
N LYS A 101 -24.98 0.47 -13.40
CA LYS A 101 -26.36 0.68 -12.95
C LYS A 101 -26.89 2.10 -13.22
N GLU A 102 -26.09 2.96 -13.83
CA GLU A 102 -26.48 4.31 -14.26
C GLU A 102 -26.68 4.43 -15.77
#